data_AF-A0A5Q2VYC8-F1
#
_entry.id   AF-A0A5Q2VYC8-F1
#
_cell.length_a   1.000
_cell.length_b   1.000
_cell.length_c   1.000
_cell.angle_alpha   90.00
_cell.angle_beta   90.00
_cell.angle_gamma   90.00
#
_symmetry.space_group_name_H-M   'P 1'
#
loop_
_entity.id
_entity.type
_entity.pdbx_description
1 polymer ?
#
loop_
_entity_poly.entity_id
_entity_poly.type
_entity_poly.pdbx_seq_one_letter_code
_entity_poly.pdbx_strand_id
1 'polypeptide(L)'
;MTDTSTPGRLGQNFTLTHGEMVADIVSFGAHLRTFRVGARDVVTPFGIDEFPPASSGAVLVPWPNRLEDGRYTWRGGDHRAPINEVDRMTALHGLMQWQHWSGVLIHDACVRLSATLTATPAYPFTLELNIEYLLTAEGLEVTLRATNTGAEDAPYGNGFHPWLSPGPGGLDTAVLSADATTWYPTDERLLPTGIEPLPDHFDFRSPRPVGSTTFDDAFGSPTFDADGRSWVRLRGDDGATAEVWMESPFALWQLCSAGPGADGRRPGLAVEPMTCPANAFRSGDHLLTLAPGETHTVRWGARLTRD
;
A
#
# COMPACT_ATOMS: atom_id res chain seq x y z
N MET A 1 25.55 -11.78 14.26
CA MET A 1 24.93 -11.44 12.97
C MET A 1 25.68 -10.25 12.43
N THR A 2 26.40 -10.43 11.33
CA THR A 2 26.98 -9.31 10.59
C THR A 2 25.82 -8.52 9.99
N ASP A 3 25.75 -7.23 10.29
CA ASP A 3 24.79 -6.29 9.70
C ASP A 3 24.93 -6.33 8.16
N THR A 4 24.01 -7.01 7.48
CA THR A 4 24.01 -7.20 6.01
C THR A 4 23.37 -6.04 5.28
N SER A 5 23.16 -4.92 5.97
CA SER A 5 22.54 -3.77 5.35
C SER A 5 23.49 -2.94 4.50
N THR A 6 22.95 -2.36 3.43
CA THR A 6 23.68 -1.44 2.57
C THR A 6 23.08 -0.04 2.69
N PRO A 7 23.89 1.01 2.93
CA PRO A 7 23.39 2.39 2.93
C PRO A 7 22.90 2.78 1.53
N GLY A 8 21.78 3.52 1.49
CA GLY A 8 21.25 4.16 0.28
C GLY A 8 20.67 5.54 0.58
N ARG A 9 20.11 6.21 -0.43
CA ARG A 9 19.45 7.52 -0.27
C ARG A 9 18.36 7.51 0.80
N LEU A 10 17.62 6.41 0.91
CA LEU A 10 16.48 6.22 1.81
C LEU A 10 16.87 5.48 3.10
N GLY A 11 18.13 5.61 3.53
CA GLY A 11 18.62 4.97 4.74
C GLY A 11 19.12 3.54 4.49
N GLN A 12 18.91 2.68 5.47
CA GLN A 12 19.44 1.32 5.50
C GLN A 12 18.59 0.40 4.62
N ASN A 13 19.20 -0.32 3.67
CA ASN A 13 18.53 -1.35 2.87
C ASN A 13 18.73 -2.73 3.51
N PHE A 14 17.62 -3.39 3.86
CA PHE A 14 17.57 -4.76 4.36
C PHE A 14 17.17 -5.70 3.23
N THR A 15 18.03 -6.67 2.91
CA THR A 15 17.73 -7.70 1.91
C THR A 15 17.27 -8.98 2.59
N LEU A 16 16.08 -9.44 2.23
CA LEU A 16 15.53 -10.73 2.62
C LEU A 16 15.73 -11.76 1.51
N THR A 17 15.93 -13.02 1.89
CA THR A 17 16.06 -14.16 0.98
C THR A 17 15.31 -15.39 1.50
N HIS A 18 14.63 -16.11 0.61
CA HIS A 18 14.03 -17.42 0.90
C HIS A 18 13.90 -18.21 -0.40
N GLY A 19 14.70 -19.26 -0.59
CA GLY A 19 14.77 -19.96 -1.88
C GLY A 19 15.17 -19.00 -3.01
N GLU A 20 14.36 -18.90 -4.07
CA GLU A 20 14.58 -17.94 -5.18
C GLU A 20 14.01 -16.54 -4.92
N MET A 21 13.32 -16.34 -3.79
CA MET A 21 12.72 -15.06 -3.44
C MET A 21 13.76 -14.12 -2.85
N VAL A 22 13.75 -12.88 -3.32
CA VAL A 22 14.54 -11.78 -2.77
C VAL A 22 13.65 -10.55 -2.63
N ALA A 23 13.65 -9.91 -1.47
CA ALA A 23 12.96 -8.66 -1.22
C ALA A 23 13.89 -7.65 -0.56
N ASP A 24 13.84 -6.39 -0.98
CA ASP A 24 14.59 -5.29 -0.39
C ASP A 24 13.64 -4.31 0.30
N ILE A 25 13.89 -4.04 1.59
CA ILE A 25 13.13 -3.10 2.40
C ILE A 25 14.08 -1.97 2.84
N VAL A 26 13.66 -0.71 2.71
CA VAL A 26 14.47 0.45 3.14
C VAL A 26 13.94 1.07 4.43
N SER A 27 14.85 1.57 5.27
CA SER A 27 14.49 2.06 6.61
C SER A 27 13.75 3.40 6.63
N PHE A 28 13.90 4.25 5.63
CA PHE A 28 13.06 5.44 5.48
C PHE A 28 11.74 5.06 4.83
N GLY A 29 10.62 5.39 5.47
CA GLY A 29 9.24 5.08 5.07
C GLY A 29 8.87 3.59 5.13
N ALA A 30 9.79 2.72 5.55
CA ALA A 30 9.66 1.26 5.49
C ALA A 30 9.28 0.75 4.08
N HIS A 31 9.79 1.37 3.02
CA HIS A 31 9.34 1.02 1.66
C HIS A 31 9.79 -0.38 1.25
N LEU A 32 8.88 -1.15 0.65
CA LEU A 32 9.22 -2.32 -0.16
C LEU A 32 9.81 -1.86 -1.50
N ARG A 33 11.14 -1.90 -1.64
CA ARG A 33 11.85 -1.40 -2.83
C ARG A 33 11.87 -2.39 -3.97
N THR A 34 12.13 -3.65 -3.65
CA THR A 34 12.13 -4.74 -4.62
C THR A 34 11.47 -5.95 -4.00
N PHE A 35 10.85 -6.78 -4.83
CA PHE A 35 10.47 -8.14 -4.50
C PHE A 35 10.40 -8.93 -5.81
N ARG A 36 11.19 -9.99 -5.91
CA ARG A 36 11.32 -10.82 -7.10
C ARG A 36 11.42 -12.30 -6.75
N VAL A 37 11.06 -13.15 -7.70
CA VAL A 37 11.27 -14.61 -7.66
C VAL A 37 12.15 -14.98 -8.84
N GLY A 38 13.37 -15.46 -8.57
CA GLY A 38 14.38 -15.65 -9.60
C GLY A 38 14.68 -14.34 -10.34
N ALA A 39 14.48 -14.32 -11.65
CA ALA A 39 14.68 -13.14 -12.49
C ALA A 39 13.40 -12.30 -12.72
N ARG A 40 12.25 -12.71 -12.16
CA ARG A 40 10.96 -12.06 -12.41
C ARG A 40 10.55 -11.20 -11.22
N ASP A 41 10.43 -9.91 -11.46
CA ASP A 41 9.91 -8.97 -10.46
C ASP A 41 8.44 -9.28 -10.15
N VAL A 42 8.09 -9.29 -8.87
CA VAL A 42 6.68 -9.31 -8.42
C VAL A 42 6.18 -7.89 -8.31
N VAL A 43 7.00 -7.02 -7.73
CA VAL A 43 6.74 -5.58 -7.68
C VAL A 43 7.70 -4.81 -8.58
N THR A 44 7.24 -3.73 -9.19
CA THR A 44 8.07 -2.84 -10.02
C THR A 44 9.19 -2.25 -9.14
N PRO A 45 10.47 -2.51 -9.46
CA PRO A 45 11.57 -2.09 -8.61
C PRO A 45 11.89 -0.60 -8.78
N PHE A 46 12.53 -0.02 -7.77
CA PHE A 46 13.22 1.27 -7.89
C PHE A 46 14.65 1.22 -7.34
N GLY A 47 15.49 2.16 -7.80
CA GLY A 47 16.91 2.22 -7.47
C GLY A 47 17.16 2.52 -5.99
N ILE A 48 18.26 2.00 -5.44
CA ILE A 48 18.67 2.25 -4.04
C ILE A 48 18.98 3.74 -3.75
N ASP A 49 19.32 4.49 -4.79
CA ASP A 49 19.61 5.93 -4.74
C ASP A 49 18.49 6.79 -5.35
N GLU A 50 17.33 6.21 -5.63
CA GLU A 50 16.15 6.90 -6.17
C GLU A 50 15.13 7.20 -5.06
N PHE A 51 14.34 8.25 -5.25
CA PHE A 51 13.13 8.41 -4.46
C PHE A 51 12.08 7.39 -4.94
N PRO A 52 11.22 6.86 -4.07
CA PRO A 52 10.17 5.92 -4.46
C PRO A 52 9.24 6.60 -5.48
N PRO A 53 9.19 6.13 -6.73
CA PRO A 53 8.32 6.71 -7.73
C PRO A 53 6.86 6.47 -7.33
N ALA A 54 6.03 7.51 -7.37
CA ALA A 54 4.60 7.43 -7.03
C ALA A 54 4.33 6.61 -5.75
N SER A 55 5.05 6.96 -4.67
CA SER A 55 4.91 6.34 -3.34
C SER A 55 5.20 4.83 -3.29
N SER A 56 5.92 4.28 -4.27
CA SER A 56 6.09 2.83 -4.41
C SER A 56 6.59 2.15 -3.14
N GLY A 57 5.85 1.13 -2.68
CA GLY A 57 6.17 0.34 -1.50
C GLY A 57 5.88 1.02 -0.16
N ALA A 58 5.29 2.22 -0.14
CA ALA A 58 5.09 3.01 1.07
C ALA A 58 4.10 2.37 2.07
N VAL A 59 4.29 2.72 3.35
CA VAL A 59 3.33 2.50 4.44
C VAL A 59 2.55 3.79 4.70
N LEU A 60 1.24 3.74 4.56
CA LEU A 60 0.36 4.92 4.58
C LEU A 60 -0.36 5.02 5.93
N VAL A 61 0.13 5.87 6.84
CA VAL A 61 -0.38 6.03 8.21
C VAL A 61 -0.27 7.50 8.63
N PRO A 62 -1.26 8.09 9.33
CA PRO A 62 -2.47 7.47 9.88
C PRO A 62 -3.71 7.59 8.98
N TRP A 63 -3.53 7.96 7.71
CA TRP A 63 -4.55 7.78 6.69
C TRP A 63 -3.90 7.32 5.38
N PRO A 64 -4.53 6.41 4.64
CA PRO A 64 -4.20 6.18 3.26
C PRO A 64 -4.83 7.24 2.36
N ASN A 65 -4.33 7.33 1.13
CA ASN A 65 -4.84 8.23 0.10
C ASN A 65 -5.02 9.69 0.60
N ARG A 66 -6.01 10.43 0.10
CA ARG A 66 -6.12 11.88 0.24
C ARG A 66 -6.88 12.31 1.49
N LEU A 67 -6.48 13.43 2.06
CA LEU A 67 -7.27 14.22 3.01
C LEU A 67 -7.56 15.59 2.38
N GLU A 68 -8.84 15.89 2.17
CA GLU A 68 -9.32 17.13 1.56
C GLU A 68 -8.81 18.35 2.33
N ASP A 69 -8.16 19.27 1.61
CA ASP A 69 -7.55 20.51 2.12
C ASP A 69 -6.55 20.30 3.28
N GLY A 70 -6.15 19.06 3.54
CA GLY A 70 -5.39 18.68 4.70
C GLY A 70 -6.14 18.94 6.02
N ARG A 71 -7.47 18.96 6.05
CA ARG A 71 -8.25 19.38 7.23
C ARG A 71 -9.21 18.33 7.73
N TYR A 72 -9.27 18.11 9.03
CA TYR A 72 -10.30 17.31 9.66
C TYR A 72 -10.65 17.84 11.04
N THR A 73 -11.83 17.46 11.53
CA THR A 73 -12.27 17.75 12.89
C THR A 73 -12.40 16.43 13.64
N TRP A 74 -11.80 16.35 14.83
CA TRP A 74 -11.91 15.17 15.69
C TRP A 74 -12.24 15.60 17.11
N ARG A 75 -13.34 15.04 17.66
CA ARG A 75 -13.83 15.34 19.02
C ARG A 75 -13.89 16.83 19.37
N GLY A 76 -14.26 17.65 18.38
CA GLY A 76 -14.39 19.11 18.51
C GLY A 76 -13.09 19.90 18.32
N GLY A 77 -11.96 19.24 18.09
CA GLY A 77 -10.70 19.87 17.71
C GLY A 77 -10.51 19.92 16.19
N ASP A 78 -10.01 21.05 15.68
CA ASP A 78 -9.66 21.23 14.27
C ASP A 78 -8.17 20.97 14.03
N HIS A 79 -7.86 20.14 13.05
CA HIS A 79 -6.50 19.73 12.74
C HIS A 79 -6.16 19.99 11.28
N ARG A 80 -4.87 20.26 11.02
CA ARG A 80 -4.36 20.62 9.69
C ARG A 80 -3.06 19.91 9.36
N ALA A 81 -3.09 19.02 8.37
CA ALA A 81 -1.94 18.38 7.77
C ALA A 81 -1.33 19.24 6.64
N PRO A 82 -0.01 19.16 6.40
CA PRO A 82 0.62 19.80 5.25
C PRO A 82 0.06 19.27 3.92
N ILE A 83 -0.16 20.17 2.97
CA ILE A 83 -0.48 19.81 1.58
C ILE A 83 0.80 19.33 0.89
N ASN A 84 0.77 18.11 0.39
CA ASN A 84 1.87 17.51 -0.38
C ASN A 84 1.43 17.08 -1.80
N GLU A 85 0.13 17.10 -2.11
CA GLU A 85 -0.41 16.99 -3.45
C GLU A 85 -1.03 18.34 -3.85
N VAL A 86 -0.18 19.26 -4.32
CA VAL A 86 -0.54 20.67 -4.55
C VAL A 86 -1.63 20.83 -5.61
N ASP A 87 -1.53 20.09 -6.72
CA ASP A 87 -2.46 20.21 -7.85
C ASP A 87 -3.90 19.84 -7.48
N ARG A 88 -4.10 19.01 -6.44
CA ARG A 88 -5.42 18.61 -5.95
C ARG A 88 -5.77 19.24 -4.60
N MET A 89 -4.85 20.03 -4.03
CA MET A 89 -4.98 20.63 -2.70
C MET A 89 -5.33 19.59 -1.63
N THR A 90 -4.59 18.48 -1.57
CA THR A 90 -4.82 17.42 -0.55
C THR A 90 -3.56 17.10 0.24
N ALA A 91 -3.75 16.55 1.44
CA ALA A 91 -2.70 15.86 2.18
C ALA A 91 -2.77 14.36 1.91
N LEU A 92 -1.84 13.85 1.12
CA LEU A 92 -1.80 12.51 0.56
C LEU A 92 -0.89 11.58 1.39
N HIS A 93 -1.39 10.38 1.68
CA HIS A 93 -0.64 9.23 2.22
C HIS A 93 -0.10 9.38 3.66
N GLY A 94 -0.79 10.15 4.49
CA GLY A 94 -0.45 10.24 5.91
C GLY A 94 0.89 10.93 6.17
N LEU A 95 1.53 10.52 7.27
CA LEU A 95 2.69 11.19 7.85
C LEU A 95 3.94 10.29 7.88
N MET A 96 3.79 8.98 7.65
CA MET A 96 4.86 8.00 7.88
C MET A 96 5.69 7.62 6.65
N GLN A 97 5.23 7.90 5.43
CA GLN A 97 5.95 7.55 4.20
C GLN A 97 7.34 8.21 4.10
N TRP A 98 7.56 9.34 4.79
CA TRP A 98 8.84 10.07 4.78
C TRP A 98 9.45 10.16 6.17
N GLN A 99 9.30 9.12 7.00
CA GLN A 99 9.88 9.05 8.34
C GLN A 99 10.88 7.92 8.45
N HIS A 100 11.87 8.07 9.32
CA HIS A 100 12.81 7.00 9.60
C HIS A 100 12.18 5.90 10.47
N TRP A 101 12.44 4.65 10.12
CA TRP A 101 12.11 3.46 10.91
C TRP A 101 13.38 2.78 11.37
N SER A 102 13.42 2.37 12.64
CA SER A 102 14.54 1.57 13.16
C SER A 102 14.31 0.11 12.78
N GLY A 103 15.19 -0.46 11.95
CA GLY A 103 15.05 -1.82 11.45
C GLY A 103 16.08 -2.78 12.04
N VAL A 104 15.68 -4.04 12.18
CA VAL A 104 16.56 -5.16 12.56
C VAL A 104 16.21 -6.39 11.74
N LEU A 105 17.24 -6.98 11.11
CA LEU A 105 17.11 -8.29 10.49
C LEU A 105 17.03 -9.34 11.59
N ILE A 106 15.91 -10.08 11.65
CA ILE A 106 15.70 -11.14 12.64
C ILE A 106 16.40 -12.43 12.19
N HIS A 107 16.27 -12.74 10.90
CA HIS A 107 17.00 -13.77 10.16
C HIS A 107 16.89 -13.46 8.66
N ASP A 108 17.54 -14.25 7.81
CA ASP A 108 17.66 -13.96 6.36
C ASP A 108 16.34 -13.76 5.61
N ALA A 109 15.22 -14.25 6.15
CA ALA A 109 13.90 -14.14 5.53
C ALA A 109 12.95 -13.18 6.25
N CYS A 110 13.40 -12.50 7.32
CA CYS A 110 12.53 -11.65 8.15
C CYS A 110 13.26 -10.40 8.65
N VAL A 111 12.66 -9.23 8.41
CA VAL A 111 13.04 -7.95 9.02
C VAL A 111 11.85 -7.37 9.79
N ARG A 112 12.15 -6.76 10.93
CA ARG A 112 11.20 -5.94 11.68
C ARG A 112 11.67 -4.51 11.71
N LEU A 113 10.75 -3.59 11.48
CA LEU A 113 11.00 -2.16 11.59
C LEU A 113 10.00 -1.54 12.56
N SER A 114 10.44 -0.56 13.33
CA SER A 114 9.61 0.18 14.27
C SER A 114 9.77 1.68 14.12
N ALA A 115 8.68 2.43 14.28
CA ALA A 115 8.69 3.88 14.30
C ALA A 115 7.59 4.43 15.22
N THR A 116 7.85 5.60 15.80
CA THR A 116 6.85 6.35 16.57
C THR A 116 6.33 7.50 15.71
N LEU A 117 5.03 7.50 15.41
CA LEU A 117 4.36 8.72 14.97
C LEU A 117 4.13 9.59 16.20
N THR A 118 5.01 10.56 16.40
CA THR A 118 4.88 11.51 17.52
C THR A 118 3.73 12.47 17.28
N ALA A 119 2.99 12.83 18.35
CA ALA A 119 1.94 13.83 18.27
C ALA A 119 2.44 15.16 17.67
N THR A 120 1.70 15.68 16.68
CA THR A 120 1.95 16.97 16.03
C THR A 120 0.66 17.78 15.93
N PRO A 121 0.69 19.08 15.60
CA PRO A 121 -0.54 19.84 15.34
C PRO A 121 -1.43 19.25 14.22
N ALA A 122 -0.83 18.53 13.26
CA ALA A 122 -1.54 17.85 12.20
C ALA A 122 -2.27 16.59 12.69
N TYR A 123 -1.70 15.92 13.68
CA TYR A 123 -2.21 14.68 14.26
C TYR A 123 -1.74 14.59 15.72
N PRO A 124 -2.53 15.08 16.70
CA PRO A 124 -2.08 15.23 18.09
C PRO A 124 -2.14 13.93 18.90
N PHE A 125 -2.03 12.77 18.23
CA PHE A 125 -2.02 11.45 18.86
C PHE A 125 -0.69 10.78 18.60
N THR A 126 -0.22 9.98 19.57
CA THR A 126 1.03 9.23 19.43
C THR A 126 0.72 7.78 19.09
N LEU A 127 1.31 7.27 18.00
CA LEU A 127 1.20 5.87 17.61
C LEU A 127 2.58 5.21 17.62
N GLU A 128 2.66 4.03 18.22
CA GLU A 128 3.79 3.11 18.05
C GLU A 128 3.48 2.14 16.90
N LEU A 129 4.34 2.13 15.89
CA LEU A 129 4.18 1.32 14.69
C LEU A 129 5.26 0.25 14.64
N ASN A 130 4.86 -1.00 14.42
CA ASN A 130 5.77 -2.11 14.21
C ASN A 130 5.35 -2.84 12.94
N ILE A 131 6.26 -2.95 11.98
CA ILE A 131 6.03 -3.65 10.72
C ILE A 131 7.02 -4.81 10.56
N GLU A 132 6.50 -5.95 10.15
CA GLU A 132 7.28 -7.15 9.82
C GLU A 132 7.12 -7.47 8.33
N TYR A 133 8.24 -7.70 7.66
CA TYR A 133 8.29 -8.26 6.32
C TYR A 133 8.90 -9.66 6.42
N LEU A 134 8.16 -10.68 5.99
CA LEU A 134 8.54 -12.08 6.09
C LEU A 134 8.39 -12.77 4.73
N LEU A 135 9.47 -13.39 4.25
CA LEU A 135 9.39 -14.32 3.14
C LEU A 135 9.06 -15.73 3.66
N THR A 136 7.95 -16.28 3.19
CA THR A 136 7.50 -17.65 3.44
C THR A 136 7.58 -18.47 2.16
N ALA A 137 7.24 -19.76 2.22
CA ALA A 137 7.12 -20.59 1.02
C ALA A 137 5.99 -20.12 0.07
N GLU A 138 5.02 -19.33 0.55
CA GLU A 138 3.90 -18.82 -0.25
C GLU A 138 4.17 -17.45 -0.89
N GLY A 139 5.22 -16.74 -0.47
CA GLY A 139 5.53 -15.40 -0.95
C GLY A 139 5.99 -14.46 0.17
N LEU A 140 5.87 -13.15 -0.09
CA LEU A 140 6.06 -12.10 0.90
C LEU A 140 4.78 -11.91 1.72
N GLU A 141 4.93 -11.81 3.03
CA GLU A 141 3.89 -11.39 3.96
C GLU A 141 4.34 -10.13 4.70
N VAL A 142 3.39 -9.20 4.89
CA VAL A 142 3.61 -7.94 5.57
C VAL A 142 2.57 -7.78 6.66
N THR A 143 3.02 -7.60 7.90
CA THR A 143 2.15 -7.36 9.04
C THR A 143 2.49 -6.03 9.69
N LEU A 144 1.52 -5.12 9.79
CA LEU A 144 1.66 -3.87 10.53
C LEU A 144 0.81 -3.91 11.80
N ARG A 145 1.41 -3.48 12.91
CA ARG A 145 0.75 -3.24 14.18
C ARG A 145 0.88 -1.78 14.54
N ALA A 146 -0.25 -1.10 14.73
CA ALA A 146 -0.30 0.27 15.19
C ALA A 146 -0.95 0.33 16.57
N THR A 147 -0.23 0.84 17.56
CA THR A 147 -0.70 0.96 18.94
C THR A 147 -0.87 2.43 19.28
N ASN A 148 -2.03 2.84 19.77
CA ASN A 148 -2.18 4.17 20.34
C ASN A 148 -1.54 4.20 21.73
N THR A 149 -0.41 4.89 21.87
CA THR A 149 0.29 5.05 23.15
C THR A 149 0.01 6.40 23.82
N GLY A 150 -0.88 7.20 23.23
CA GLY A 150 -1.41 8.43 23.81
C GLY A 150 -2.44 8.18 24.91
N ALA A 151 -2.98 9.28 25.44
CA ALA A 151 -3.97 9.28 26.53
C ALA A 151 -5.43 9.43 26.02
N GLU A 152 -5.62 9.67 24.73
CA GLU A 152 -6.93 9.93 24.11
C GLU A 152 -7.17 9.02 22.91
N ASP A 153 -8.43 8.78 22.58
CA ASP A 153 -8.84 8.02 21.40
C ASP A 153 -8.36 8.71 20.11
N ALA A 154 -7.69 7.95 19.25
CA ALA A 154 -7.06 8.45 18.03
C ALA A 154 -7.83 8.00 16.76
N PRO A 155 -8.16 8.91 15.81
CA PRO A 155 -8.70 8.51 14.52
C PRO A 155 -7.59 7.85 13.69
N TYR A 156 -7.90 6.74 13.01
CA TYR A 156 -6.91 5.92 12.35
C TYR A 156 -7.42 5.29 11.06
N GLY A 157 -6.54 5.22 10.07
CA GLY A 157 -6.65 4.37 8.91
C GLY A 157 -5.25 3.99 8.43
N ASN A 158 -5.15 2.92 7.65
CA ASN A 158 -3.89 2.55 7.03
C ASN A 158 -4.07 2.02 5.62
N GLY A 159 -2.98 2.05 4.87
CA GLY A 159 -2.85 1.37 3.59
C GLY A 159 -1.39 1.10 3.24
N PHE A 160 -1.20 0.43 2.11
CA PHE A 160 0.11 0.11 1.56
C PHE A 160 0.12 0.37 0.07
N HIS A 161 1.30 0.62 -0.50
CA HIS A 161 1.41 1.04 -1.89
C HIS A 161 2.27 0.12 -2.78
N PRO A 162 2.07 -1.22 -2.79
CA PRO A 162 2.85 -2.10 -3.65
C PRO A 162 2.46 -1.89 -5.12
N TRP A 163 3.46 -1.87 -6.00
CA TRP A 163 3.28 -1.76 -7.44
C TRP A 163 3.51 -3.11 -8.09
N LEU A 164 2.48 -3.82 -8.53
CA LEU A 164 2.65 -5.09 -9.24
C LEU A 164 3.31 -4.89 -10.61
N SER A 165 4.27 -5.75 -10.92
CA SER A 165 4.97 -5.77 -12.19
C SER A 165 4.24 -6.64 -13.22
N PRO A 166 3.82 -6.09 -14.38
CA PRO A 166 3.15 -6.85 -15.44
C PRO A 166 4.12 -7.72 -16.25
N GLY A 167 5.43 -7.58 -16.01
CA GLY A 167 6.46 -8.34 -16.73
C GLY A 167 6.83 -7.69 -18.06
N PRO A 168 7.46 -8.44 -18.97
CA PRO A 168 8.06 -7.87 -20.17
C PRO A 168 7.04 -7.28 -21.16
N GLY A 169 5.77 -7.72 -21.13
CA GLY A 169 4.71 -7.21 -22.01
C GLY A 169 4.17 -5.82 -21.67
N GLY A 170 4.34 -5.36 -20.43
CA GLY A 170 3.71 -4.13 -19.93
C GLY A 170 2.24 -4.31 -19.54
N LEU A 171 1.66 -3.28 -18.91
CA LEU A 171 0.33 -3.39 -18.28
C LEU A 171 -0.80 -3.65 -19.28
N ASP A 172 -0.75 -3.09 -20.48
CA ASP A 172 -1.86 -3.13 -21.45
C ASP A 172 -2.19 -4.56 -21.90
N THR A 173 -1.19 -5.43 -21.99
CA THR A 173 -1.35 -6.83 -22.39
C THR A 173 -1.63 -7.77 -21.21
N ALA A 174 -1.39 -7.29 -19.98
CA ALA A 174 -1.60 -8.08 -18.78
C ALA A 174 -3.09 -8.35 -18.53
N VAL A 175 -3.38 -9.53 -17.99
CA VAL A 175 -4.73 -9.94 -17.60
C VAL A 175 -4.91 -9.67 -16.12
N LEU A 176 -5.89 -8.82 -15.78
CA LEU A 176 -6.22 -8.43 -14.42
C LEU A 176 -7.45 -9.20 -13.94
N SER A 177 -7.43 -9.63 -12.68
CA SER A 177 -8.62 -9.95 -11.90
C SER A 177 -8.55 -9.29 -10.52
N ALA A 178 -9.67 -8.84 -10.00
CA ALA A 178 -9.76 -8.13 -8.71
C ALA A 178 -11.02 -8.52 -7.93
N ASP A 179 -10.82 -8.86 -6.67
CA ASP A 179 -11.87 -9.31 -5.74
C ASP A 179 -12.52 -8.10 -5.05
N ALA A 180 -13.33 -7.34 -5.80
CA ALA A 180 -14.13 -6.22 -5.30
C ALA A 180 -15.50 -6.16 -5.99
N THR A 181 -16.49 -5.52 -5.38
CA THR A 181 -17.87 -5.49 -5.93
C THR A 181 -18.49 -4.10 -6.02
N THR A 182 -17.86 -3.08 -5.45
CA THR A 182 -18.27 -1.68 -5.56
C THR A 182 -17.11 -0.79 -6.00
N TRP A 183 -17.43 0.41 -6.47
CA TRP A 183 -16.49 1.43 -6.90
C TRP A 183 -16.79 2.75 -6.19
N TYR A 184 -15.76 3.53 -5.91
CA TYR A 184 -15.86 4.87 -5.33
C TYR A 184 -15.64 5.91 -6.42
N PRO A 185 -16.70 6.43 -7.08
CA PRO A 185 -16.55 7.54 -8.01
C PRO A 185 -15.95 8.76 -7.33
N THR A 186 -15.05 9.46 -8.03
CA THR A 186 -14.39 10.65 -7.50
C THR A 186 -14.70 11.92 -8.29
N ASP A 187 -14.54 13.06 -7.64
CA ASP A 187 -14.52 14.37 -8.30
C ASP A 187 -13.18 14.62 -9.04
N GLU A 188 -13.00 15.82 -9.58
CA GLU A 188 -11.78 16.22 -10.29
C GLU A 188 -10.51 16.25 -9.41
N ARG A 189 -10.69 16.30 -8.08
CA ARG A 189 -9.61 16.26 -7.08
C ARG A 189 -9.35 14.83 -6.58
N LEU A 190 -10.01 13.85 -7.18
CA LEU A 190 -9.98 12.43 -6.78
C LEU A 190 -10.45 12.21 -5.34
N LEU A 191 -11.41 13.02 -4.88
CA LEU A 191 -12.11 12.80 -3.61
C LEU A 191 -13.39 12.00 -3.86
N PRO A 192 -13.70 10.98 -3.05
CA PRO A 192 -14.90 10.16 -3.23
C PRO A 192 -16.18 11.00 -3.13
N THR A 193 -17.10 10.75 -4.04
CA THR A 193 -18.42 11.41 -4.11
C THR A 193 -19.57 10.49 -3.73
N GLY A 194 -19.30 9.19 -3.58
CA GLY A 194 -20.26 8.17 -3.21
C GLY A 194 -19.69 6.77 -3.36
N ILE A 195 -20.58 5.77 -3.32
CA ILE A 195 -20.27 4.36 -3.57
C ILE A 195 -21.30 3.86 -4.59
N GLU A 196 -20.81 3.29 -5.68
CA GLU A 196 -21.63 2.80 -6.79
C GLU A 196 -21.31 1.33 -7.13
N PRO A 197 -22.20 0.61 -7.82
CA PRO A 197 -21.85 -0.66 -8.45
C PRO A 197 -20.69 -0.51 -9.43
N LEU A 198 -19.94 -1.59 -9.66
CA LEU A 198 -18.87 -1.60 -10.66
C LEU A 198 -19.42 -1.27 -12.07
N PRO A 199 -18.89 -0.26 -12.76
CA PRO A 199 -19.16 -0.08 -14.18
C PRO A 199 -18.45 -1.18 -15.00
N ASP A 200 -19.00 -1.56 -16.14
CA ASP A 200 -18.49 -2.69 -16.97
C ASP A 200 -16.99 -2.59 -17.27
N HIS A 201 -16.47 -1.38 -17.53
CA HIS A 201 -15.06 -1.14 -17.85
C HIS A 201 -14.10 -1.26 -16.65
N PHE A 202 -14.64 -1.33 -15.43
CA PHE A 202 -13.91 -1.65 -14.19
C PHE A 202 -14.33 -2.98 -13.57
N ASP A 203 -15.23 -3.73 -14.20
CA ASP A 203 -15.53 -5.09 -13.74
C ASP A 203 -14.41 -6.05 -14.17
N PHE A 204 -13.51 -6.31 -13.21
CA PHE A 204 -12.41 -7.28 -13.32
C PHE A 204 -12.64 -8.48 -12.39
N ARG A 205 -13.88 -8.74 -11.94
CA ARG A 205 -14.18 -9.95 -11.15
C ARG A 205 -13.94 -11.24 -11.96
N SER A 206 -14.07 -11.14 -13.28
CA SER A 206 -13.59 -12.16 -14.21
C SER A 206 -12.28 -11.71 -14.88
N PRO A 207 -11.25 -12.58 -14.97
CA PRO A 207 -9.98 -12.20 -15.57
C PRO A 207 -10.12 -11.70 -17.01
N ARG A 208 -9.58 -10.51 -17.30
CA ARG A 208 -9.53 -9.96 -18.67
C ARG A 208 -8.34 -9.01 -18.87
N PRO A 209 -7.93 -8.75 -20.13
CA PRO A 209 -6.88 -7.78 -20.40
C PRO A 209 -7.20 -6.39 -19.83
N VAL A 210 -6.17 -5.72 -19.31
CA VAL A 210 -6.29 -4.31 -18.87
C VAL A 210 -6.53 -3.40 -20.08
N GLY A 211 -5.86 -3.66 -21.21
CA GLY A 211 -6.02 -2.87 -22.43
C GLY A 211 -5.67 -1.40 -22.19
N SER A 212 -6.51 -0.48 -22.63
CA SER A 212 -6.34 0.96 -22.42
C SER A 212 -6.93 1.48 -21.11
N THR A 213 -7.50 0.62 -20.26
CA THR A 213 -8.10 1.04 -18.99
C THR A 213 -7.04 1.65 -18.08
N THR A 214 -7.26 2.89 -17.65
CA THR A 214 -6.45 3.59 -16.64
C THR A 214 -7.14 3.53 -15.29
N PHE A 215 -6.37 3.47 -14.22
CA PHE A 215 -6.89 3.46 -12.85
C PHE A 215 -6.26 4.61 -12.06
N ASP A 216 -7.10 5.27 -11.27
CA ASP A 216 -6.73 6.00 -10.05
C ASP A 216 -7.96 5.95 -9.12
N ASP A 217 -8.43 4.73 -8.87
CA ASP A 217 -9.78 4.44 -8.38
C ASP A 217 -9.77 3.48 -7.19
N ALA A 218 -10.71 3.69 -6.27
CA ALA A 218 -10.94 2.80 -5.15
C ALA A 218 -12.10 1.83 -5.44
N PHE A 219 -11.91 0.58 -5.03
CA PHE A 219 -12.81 -0.55 -5.21
C PHE A 219 -13.12 -1.17 -3.85
N GLY A 220 -14.38 -1.12 -3.47
CA GLY A 220 -14.86 -1.55 -2.15
C GLY A 220 -15.54 -2.90 -2.16
N SER A 221 -16.04 -3.25 -0.98
CA SER A 221 -16.78 -4.50 -0.73
C SER A 221 -16.00 -5.71 -1.26
N PRO A 222 -14.76 -5.93 -0.76
CA PRO A 222 -13.91 -7.02 -1.20
C PRO A 222 -14.58 -8.37 -0.93
N THR A 223 -14.42 -9.29 -1.87
CA THR A 223 -14.79 -10.69 -1.67
C THR A 223 -13.59 -11.44 -1.11
N PHE A 224 -13.85 -12.39 -0.21
CA PHE A 224 -12.81 -13.20 0.41
C PHE A 224 -13.02 -14.67 0.04
N ASP A 225 -11.92 -15.36 -0.22
CA ASP A 225 -11.91 -16.81 -0.44
C ASP A 225 -12.09 -17.60 0.88
N ALA A 226 -11.96 -18.92 0.80
CA ALA A 226 -12.09 -19.81 1.95
C ALA A 226 -10.98 -19.63 3.01
N ASP A 227 -9.84 -19.07 2.62
CA ASP A 227 -8.71 -18.76 3.50
C ASP A 227 -8.83 -17.34 4.09
N GLY A 228 -9.91 -16.62 3.80
CA GLY A 228 -10.16 -15.28 4.30
C GLY A 228 -9.34 -14.20 3.58
N ARG A 229 -8.88 -14.48 2.35
CA ARG A 229 -8.08 -13.56 1.54
C ARG A 229 -8.89 -12.99 0.37
N SER A 230 -8.80 -11.68 0.20
CA SER A 230 -9.20 -10.99 -1.02
C SER A 230 -7.97 -10.80 -1.90
N TRP A 231 -8.11 -10.92 -3.21
CA TRP A 231 -6.98 -10.91 -4.14
C TRP A 231 -7.12 -9.90 -5.27
N VAL A 232 -5.98 -9.41 -5.72
CA VAL A 232 -5.79 -8.81 -7.03
C VAL A 232 -4.64 -9.52 -7.72
N ARG A 233 -4.88 -9.96 -8.95
CA ARG A 233 -3.94 -10.79 -9.71
C ARG A 233 -3.68 -10.18 -11.07
N LEU A 234 -2.40 -10.06 -11.42
CA LEU A 234 -1.94 -9.49 -12.67
C LEU A 234 -1.06 -10.50 -13.41
N ARG A 235 -1.65 -11.17 -14.42
CA ARG A 235 -0.93 -12.14 -15.25
C ARG A 235 -0.26 -11.44 -16.42
N GLY A 236 1.07 -11.56 -16.51
CA GLY A 236 1.87 -11.06 -17.63
C GLY A 236 1.74 -11.93 -18.88
N ASP A 237 2.29 -11.42 -19.99
CA ASP A 237 2.39 -12.17 -21.25
C ASP A 237 3.44 -13.30 -21.20
N ASP A 238 4.29 -13.30 -20.18
CA ASP A 238 5.25 -14.35 -19.84
C ASP A 238 4.64 -15.54 -19.09
N GLY A 239 3.32 -15.53 -18.88
CA GLY A 239 2.55 -16.56 -18.18
C GLY A 239 2.74 -16.58 -16.67
N ALA A 240 3.52 -15.65 -16.10
CA ALA A 240 3.62 -15.49 -14.66
C ALA A 240 2.54 -14.54 -14.15
N THR A 241 1.99 -14.82 -12.96
CA THR A 241 1.01 -13.95 -12.30
C THR A 241 1.62 -13.35 -11.05
N ALA A 242 1.75 -12.03 -11.03
CA ALA A 242 2.04 -11.29 -9.81
C ALA A 242 0.73 -11.06 -9.06
N GLU A 243 0.70 -11.38 -7.77
CA GLU A 243 -0.53 -11.36 -6.96
C GLU A 243 -0.30 -10.55 -5.69
N VAL A 244 -1.31 -9.80 -5.28
CA VAL A 244 -1.43 -9.22 -3.93
C VAL A 244 -2.69 -9.77 -3.29
N TRP A 245 -2.60 -10.09 -2.01
CA TRP A 245 -3.75 -10.43 -1.19
C TRP A 245 -3.81 -9.58 0.07
N MET A 246 -5.01 -9.41 0.60
CA MET A 246 -5.26 -8.75 1.88
C MET A 246 -6.27 -9.55 2.71
N GLU A 247 -6.14 -9.46 4.03
CA GLU A 247 -7.10 -10.01 5.00
C GLU A 247 -7.95 -8.88 5.60
N SER A 248 -9.07 -9.22 6.24
CA SER A 248 -9.77 -8.28 7.14
C SER A 248 -8.78 -7.78 8.21
N PRO A 249 -8.80 -6.48 8.61
CA PRO A 249 -9.83 -5.48 8.38
C PRO A 249 -9.60 -4.54 7.20
N PHE A 250 -8.77 -4.89 6.20
CA PHE A 250 -8.77 -4.12 4.96
C PHE A 250 -10.16 -4.15 4.30
N ALA A 251 -10.62 -2.98 3.85
CA ALA A 251 -12.00 -2.78 3.43
C ALA A 251 -12.13 -2.43 1.94
N LEU A 252 -11.01 -2.10 1.28
CA LEU A 252 -10.99 -1.73 -0.13
C LEU A 252 -9.60 -1.89 -0.75
N TRP A 253 -9.60 -2.00 -2.07
CA TRP A 253 -8.43 -1.87 -2.93
C TRP A 253 -8.40 -0.47 -3.54
N GLN A 254 -7.24 0.17 -3.60
CA GLN A 254 -7.00 1.26 -4.55
C GLN A 254 -6.11 0.75 -5.67
N LEU A 255 -6.53 0.99 -6.92
CA LEU A 255 -5.73 0.65 -8.09
C LEU A 255 -5.26 1.93 -8.77
N CYS A 256 -3.96 2.03 -9.06
CA CYS A 256 -3.39 3.16 -9.78
C CYS A 256 -2.47 2.66 -10.91
N SER A 257 -2.79 3.01 -12.15
CA SER A 257 -1.93 2.64 -13.30
C SER A 257 -0.84 3.70 -13.51
N ALA A 258 0.40 3.27 -13.70
CA ALA A 258 1.45 4.18 -14.12
C ALA A 258 1.17 4.75 -15.52
N GLY A 259 1.64 5.97 -15.77
CA GLY A 259 1.73 6.51 -17.13
C GLY A 259 2.70 5.72 -18.02
N PRO A 260 2.69 5.94 -19.34
CA PRO A 260 3.64 5.30 -20.25
C PRO A 260 5.09 5.66 -19.91
N GLY A 261 5.96 4.66 -19.85
CA GLY A 261 7.40 4.82 -19.73
C GLY A 261 8.06 5.21 -21.05
N ALA A 262 9.40 5.25 -21.06
CA ALA A 262 10.19 5.66 -22.23
C ALA A 262 10.01 4.74 -23.46
N ASP A 263 9.65 3.47 -23.23
CA ASP A 263 9.34 2.48 -24.27
C ASP A 263 7.87 2.50 -24.71
N GLY A 264 7.09 3.46 -24.19
CA GLY A 264 5.67 3.62 -24.45
C GLY A 264 4.76 2.66 -23.67
N ARG A 265 5.33 1.78 -22.83
CA ARG A 265 4.55 0.80 -22.05
C ARG A 265 4.28 1.33 -20.66
N ARG A 266 3.12 0.97 -20.09
CA ARG A 266 2.83 1.25 -18.68
C ARG A 266 3.54 0.22 -17.79
N PRO A 267 4.46 0.64 -16.89
CA PRO A 267 5.42 -0.25 -16.22
C PRO A 267 4.87 -0.99 -15.00
N GLY A 268 3.66 -0.68 -14.54
CA GLY A 268 3.15 -1.22 -13.29
C GLY A 268 1.72 -0.80 -12.96
N LEU A 269 1.13 -1.53 -12.02
CA LEU A 269 -0.16 -1.24 -11.41
C LEU A 269 0.00 -1.21 -9.90
N ALA A 270 -0.23 -0.07 -9.25
CA ALA A 270 -0.37 -0.04 -7.80
C ALA A 270 -1.61 -0.82 -7.40
N VAL A 271 -1.47 -1.68 -6.39
CA VAL A 271 -2.53 -2.52 -5.85
C VAL A 271 -2.53 -2.35 -4.34
N GLU A 272 -3.29 -1.38 -3.87
CA GLU A 272 -3.16 -0.82 -2.54
C GLU A 272 -4.26 -1.38 -1.62
N PRO A 273 -3.94 -2.28 -0.67
CA PRO A 273 -4.89 -2.66 0.36
C PRO A 273 -5.05 -1.48 1.34
N MET A 274 -6.29 -1.04 1.58
CA MET A 274 -6.60 0.09 2.47
C MET A 274 -7.74 -0.24 3.44
N THR A 275 -7.62 0.24 4.67
CA THR A 275 -8.67 0.04 5.70
C THR A 275 -9.79 1.04 5.60
N CYS A 276 -9.55 2.18 4.96
CA CYS A 276 -10.54 3.22 4.73
C CYS A 276 -10.27 3.92 3.38
N PRO A 277 -11.30 4.49 2.73
CA PRO A 277 -11.14 5.22 1.48
C PRO A 277 -10.45 6.56 1.71
N ALA A 278 -10.16 7.24 0.60
CA ALA A 278 -9.77 8.64 0.63
C ALA A 278 -10.79 9.48 1.41
N ASN A 279 -10.28 10.49 2.11
CA ASN A 279 -11.04 11.46 2.89
C ASN A 279 -11.79 10.91 4.12
N ALA A 280 -11.50 9.67 4.55
CA ALA A 280 -12.12 9.02 5.71
C ALA A 280 -12.08 9.86 7.00
N PHE A 281 -11.03 10.65 7.22
CA PHE A 281 -10.90 11.54 8.38
C PHE A 281 -11.97 12.65 8.44
N ARG A 282 -12.61 12.95 7.30
CA ARG A 282 -13.73 13.90 7.22
C ARG A 282 -15.07 13.21 7.05
N SER A 283 -15.14 12.18 6.20
CA SER A 283 -16.39 11.46 5.93
C SER A 283 -16.80 10.51 7.06
N GLY A 284 -15.83 10.05 7.86
CA GLY A 284 -16.01 8.96 8.84
C GLY A 284 -16.11 7.58 8.20
N ASP A 285 -16.03 7.48 6.87
CA ASP A 285 -16.22 6.23 6.15
C ASP A 285 -15.05 5.27 6.44
N HIS A 286 -15.37 4.10 7.01
CA HIS A 286 -14.41 3.12 7.52
C HIS A 286 -13.30 3.69 8.44
N LEU A 287 -13.49 4.88 9.00
CA LEU A 287 -12.50 5.48 9.90
C LEU A 287 -12.48 4.71 11.23
N LEU A 288 -11.31 4.19 11.58
CA LEU A 288 -11.12 3.46 12.82
C LEU A 288 -10.84 4.44 13.96
N THR A 289 -11.15 4.00 15.19
CA THR A 289 -10.78 4.70 16.42
C THR A 289 -9.94 3.76 17.25
N LEU A 290 -8.73 4.18 17.63
CA LEU A 290 -7.87 3.43 18.55
C LEU A 290 -7.97 4.05 19.94
N ALA A 291 -8.50 3.31 20.91
CA ALA A 291 -8.47 3.72 22.31
C ALA A 291 -7.02 3.70 22.86
N PRO A 292 -6.72 4.42 23.96
CA PRO A 292 -5.44 4.33 24.64
C PRO A 292 -5.03 2.87 24.94
N GLY A 293 -3.85 2.47 24.46
CA GLY A 293 -3.32 1.11 24.57
C GLY A 293 -3.88 0.11 23.55
N GLU A 294 -4.86 0.49 22.74
CA GLU A 294 -5.41 -0.38 21.70
C GLU A 294 -4.41 -0.56 20.56
N THR A 295 -4.31 -1.81 20.08
CA THR A 295 -3.48 -2.17 18.93
C THR A 295 -4.36 -2.64 17.78
N HIS A 296 -4.21 -2.00 16.63
CA HIS A 296 -4.77 -2.46 15.37
C HIS A 296 -3.73 -3.23 14.57
N THR A 297 -4.12 -4.36 13.98
CA THR A 297 -3.24 -5.22 13.19
C THR A 297 -3.86 -5.47 11.82
N VAL A 298 -3.04 -5.34 10.79
CA VAL A 298 -3.39 -5.64 9.39
C VAL A 298 -2.32 -6.50 8.75
N ARG A 299 -2.75 -7.35 7.82
CA ARG A 299 -1.87 -8.27 7.09
C ARG A 299 -2.25 -8.34 5.61
N TRP A 300 -1.23 -8.26 4.77
CA TRP A 300 -1.32 -8.45 3.34
C TRP A 300 -0.09 -9.21 2.87
N GLY A 301 -0.10 -9.68 1.62
CA GLY A 301 1.09 -10.30 1.05
C GLY A 301 1.11 -10.20 -0.46
N ALA A 302 2.27 -10.57 -1.02
CA ALA A 302 2.47 -10.63 -2.45
C ALA A 302 3.20 -11.91 -2.84
N ARG A 303 2.93 -12.42 -4.03
CA ARG A 303 3.63 -13.60 -4.56
C ARG A 303 3.66 -13.62 -6.07
N LEU A 304 4.46 -14.54 -6.60
CA LEU A 304 4.49 -14.87 -8.02
C LEU A 304 4.07 -16.32 -8.21
N THR A 305 3.08 -16.56 -9.05
CA THR A 305 2.64 -17.90 -9.45
C THR A 305 2.89 -18.10 -10.95
N ARG A 306 2.93 -19.36 -11.37
CA ARG A 306 2.93 -19.77 -12.78
C ARG A 306 1.87 -20.84 -12.94
N ASP A 307 1.07 -20.71 -13.99
CA ASP A 307 0.14 -21.74 -14.44
C ASP A 307 0.89 -23.01 -14.91
#